data_AF-A0ABD7KIB0-F1
#
_entry.id   AF-A0ABD7KIB0-F1
#
_cell.length_a   1.000
_cell.length_b   1.000
_cell.length_c   1.000
_cell.angle_alpha   90.00
_cell.angle_beta   90.00
_cell.angle_gamma   90.00
#
_symmetry.space_group_name_H-M   'P 1'
#
loop_
_entity.id
_entity.type
_entity.pdbx_description
1 polymer ?
#
loop_
_entity_poly.entity_id
_entity_poly.type
_entity_poly.pdbx_seq_one_letter_code
_entity_poly.pdbx_strand_id
1 'polypeptide(L)'
;MSTPLLIARTLEKELYLLPAMANRHGLITGATGTGKTVTLQKLAESLSEIGVPVFMADVKGDLTGVAQEGTASEKLLERLKNIGITDWTPHSNPVVVWDIFGEKGHPVRATVSDLGPLLLARLLTSTTCSPAC
;
A
#
# COMPACT_ATOMS: atom_id res chain seq x y z
N MET A 1 20.66 0.75 7.06
CA MET A 1 19.48 1.13 7.89
C MET A 1 18.42 1.63 6.93
N SER A 2 17.16 1.20 7.08
CA SER A 2 16.06 1.66 6.20
C SER A 2 15.79 3.16 6.41
N THR A 3 15.65 3.92 5.33
CA THR A 3 15.34 5.35 5.38
C THR A 3 14.00 5.59 6.10
N PRO A 4 13.92 6.55 7.04
CA PRO A 4 12.66 6.93 7.67
C PRO A 4 11.65 7.47 6.64
N LEU A 5 10.40 7.05 6.73
CA LEU A 5 9.32 7.46 5.81
C LEU A 5 8.60 8.68 6.38
N LEU A 6 8.58 9.80 5.66
CA LEU A 6 7.81 10.98 6.08
C LEU A 6 6.32 10.74 5.85
N ILE A 7 5.54 10.61 6.92
CA ILE A 7 4.10 10.31 6.85
C ILE A 7 3.24 11.55 7.11
N ALA A 8 3.73 12.47 7.95
CA ALA A 8 3.02 13.71 8.23
C ALA A 8 3.99 14.87 8.49
N ARG A 9 3.54 16.08 8.15
CA ARG A 9 4.27 17.33 8.35
C ARG A 9 3.30 18.42 8.79
N THR A 10 3.79 19.33 9.62
CA THR A 10 3.23 20.65 9.89
C THR A 10 4.35 21.69 9.66
N LEU A 11 4.04 22.99 9.76
CA LEU A 11 5.04 24.05 9.63
C LEU A 11 6.17 23.97 10.68
N GLU A 12 5.89 23.33 11.82
CA GLU A 12 6.81 23.26 12.96
C GLU A 12 7.42 21.86 13.15
N LYS A 13 6.80 20.81 12.61
CA LYS A 13 7.17 19.43 12.94
C LYS A 13 6.97 18.47 11.79
N GLU A 14 7.95 17.58 11.65
CA GLU A 14 7.90 16.43 10.75
C GLU A 14 7.75 15.14 11.56
N LEU A 15 6.94 14.21 11.05
CA LEU A 15 6.68 12.92 11.65
C LEU A 15 7.04 11.81 10.68
N TYR A 16 7.98 10.99 11.13
CA TYR A 16 8.51 9.87 10.36
C TYR A 16 8.05 8.54 10.94
N LEU A 17 7.71 7.61 10.04
CA LEU A 17 7.55 6.20 10.35
C LEU A 17 8.89 5.51 10.10
N LEU A 18 9.38 4.78 11.11
CA LEU A 18 10.56 3.93 10.98
C LEU A 18 10.12 2.58 10.38
N PRO A 19 10.58 2.18 9.18
CA PRO A 19 10.15 0.93 8.56
C PRO A 19 10.40 -0.30 9.43
N ALA A 20 11.51 -0.33 10.16
CA ALA A 20 11.85 -1.41 11.09
C ALA A 20 10.84 -1.58 12.25
N MET A 21 10.03 -0.55 12.54
CA MET A 21 9.02 -0.55 13.60
C MET A 21 7.60 -0.78 13.07
N ALA A 22 7.43 -0.84 11.74
CA ALA A 22 6.13 -1.03 11.07
C ALA A 22 5.59 -2.46 11.19
N ASN A 23 6.33 -3.37 11.82
CA ASN A 23 5.89 -4.72 12.17
C ASN A 23 4.97 -4.77 13.41
N ARG A 24 4.69 -3.62 14.04
CA ARG A 24 3.73 -3.50 15.14
C ARG A 24 2.36 -3.08 14.61
N HIS A 25 1.31 -3.62 15.21
CA HIS A 25 -0.06 -3.21 14.92
C HIS A 25 -0.27 -1.73 15.27
N GLY A 26 -0.93 -1.00 14.36
CA GLY A 26 -1.34 0.39 14.55
C GLY A 26 -2.84 0.54 14.39
N LEU A 27 -3.39 1.61 14.97
CA LEU A 27 -4.81 1.96 14.86
C LEU A 27 -4.94 3.39 14.32
N ILE A 28 -5.62 3.54 13.19
CA ILE A 28 -6.03 4.84 12.66
C ILE A 28 -7.52 5.01 12.95
N THR A 29 -7.84 5.97 13.83
CA THR A 29 -9.22 6.28 14.21
C THR A 29 -9.50 7.77 14.05
N GLY A 30 -10.77 8.15 13.95
CA GLY A 30 -11.22 9.52 13.71
C GLY A 30 -12.65 9.58 13.21
N ALA A 31 -13.26 10.76 13.17
CA ALA A 31 -14.60 10.97 12.62
C ALA A 31 -14.61 10.89 11.08
N THR A 32 -15.80 10.87 10.47
CA THR A 32 -15.90 10.96 9.00
C THR A 32 -15.36 12.31 8.54
N GLY A 33 -14.60 12.33 7.45
CA GLY A 33 -14.00 13.55 6.90
C GLY A 33 -12.69 14.00 7.56
N THR A 34 -12.19 13.33 8.60
CA THR A 34 -10.91 13.69 9.26
C THR A 34 -9.67 13.16 8.54
N GLY A 35 -9.81 12.68 7.29
CA GLY A 35 -8.68 12.26 6.46
C GLY A 35 -8.14 10.85 6.73
N LYS A 36 -8.86 9.97 7.43
CA LYS A 36 -8.46 8.56 7.67
C LYS A 36 -8.02 7.85 6.38
N THR A 37 -8.81 7.99 5.32
CA THR A 37 -8.52 7.41 3.99
C THR A 37 -7.22 7.95 3.42
N VAL A 38 -7.02 9.27 3.44
CA VAL A 38 -5.80 9.93 2.92
C VAL A 38 -4.56 9.50 3.70
N THR A 39 -4.67 9.36 5.03
CA THR A 39 -3.57 8.85 5.86
C THR A 39 -3.21 7.41 5.50
N LEU A 40 -4.21 6.55 5.29
CA LEU A 40 -3.98 5.16 4.91
C LEU A 40 -3.34 5.06 3.52
N GLN A 41 -3.82 5.85 2.56
CA GLN A 41 -3.22 5.96 1.22
C GLN A 41 -1.75 6.38 1.32
N LYS A 42 -1.44 7.47 2.04
CA LYS A 42 -0.04 7.94 2.16
C LYS A 42 0.88 6.89 2.79
N LEU A 43 0.39 6.14 3.77
CA LEU A 43 1.14 5.02 4.36
C LEU A 43 1.40 3.91 3.33
N ALA A 44 0.39 3.53 2.56
CA ALA A 44 0.53 2.52 1.52
C ALA A 44 1.52 2.93 0.43
N GLU A 45 1.44 4.18 -0.05
CA GLU A 45 2.38 4.78 -1.01
C GLU A 45 3.81 4.73 -0.47
N SER A 46 4.02 5.23 0.75
CA SER A 46 5.36 5.31 1.34
C SER A 46 6.00 3.94 1.58
N LEU A 47 5.19 2.91 1.88
CA LEU A 47 5.66 1.54 2.00
C LEU A 47 5.93 0.91 0.62
N SER A 48 5.09 1.20 -0.37
CA SER A 48 5.29 0.75 -1.75
C SER A 48 6.56 1.34 -2.37
N GLU A 49 6.87 2.62 -2.10
CA GLU A 49 8.10 3.30 -2.55
C GLU A 49 9.39 2.59 -2.10
N ILE A 50 9.38 1.94 -0.93
CA ILE A 50 10.52 1.14 -0.43
C ILE A 50 10.43 -0.34 -0.81
N GLY A 51 9.49 -0.71 -1.67
CA GLY A 51 9.30 -2.08 -2.17
C GLY A 51 8.58 -3.02 -1.20
N VAL A 52 7.92 -2.49 -0.15
CA VAL A 52 7.13 -3.30 0.76
C VAL A 52 5.71 -3.48 0.19
N PRO A 53 5.25 -4.71 -0.08
CA PRO A 53 3.90 -4.94 -0.58
C PRO A 53 2.87 -4.64 0.52
N VAL A 54 1.84 -3.88 0.18
CA VAL A 54 0.75 -3.51 1.10
C VAL A 54 -0.55 -4.13 0.62
N PHE A 55 -1.19 -4.90 1.49
CA PHE A 55 -2.52 -5.45 1.26
C PHE A 55 -3.54 -4.64 2.06
N MET A 56 -4.57 -4.12 1.38
CA MET A 56 -5.62 -3.32 2.01
C MET A 56 -7.00 -3.82 1.57
N ALA A 57 -7.91 -3.96 2.55
CA ALA A 57 -9.31 -4.19 2.28
C ALA A 57 -10.02 -2.84 2.09
N ASP A 58 -10.56 -2.60 0.90
CA ASP A 58 -11.33 -1.40 0.61
C ASP A 58 -12.83 -1.70 0.60
N VAL A 59 -13.51 -1.37 1.70
CA VAL A 59 -14.97 -1.58 1.83
C VAL A 59 -15.75 -0.47 1.14
N LYS A 60 -15.17 0.73 0.98
CA LYS A 60 -15.88 1.93 0.48
C LYS A 60 -15.56 2.26 -0.98
N GLY A 61 -14.47 1.72 -1.52
CA GLY A 61 -13.98 2.05 -2.86
C GLY A 61 -13.08 3.30 -2.90
N ASP A 62 -12.83 3.92 -1.75
CA ASP A 62 -12.13 5.20 -1.66
C ASP A 62 -10.58 5.05 -1.74
N LEU A 63 -10.04 3.82 -1.66
CA LEU A 63 -8.59 3.55 -1.63
C LEU A 63 -8.02 3.24 -3.00
N THR A 64 -8.86 2.91 -3.98
CA THR A 64 -8.42 2.60 -5.36
C THR A 64 -7.76 3.78 -6.09
N GLY A 65 -7.99 5.02 -5.64
CA GLY A 65 -7.41 6.23 -6.21
C GLY A 65 -5.88 6.28 -6.19
N VAL A 66 -5.21 5.48 -5.37
CA VAL A 66 -3.73 5.39 -5.28
C VAL A 66 -3.09 4.86 -6.56
N ALA A 67 -3.87 4.17 -7.41
CA ALA A 67 -3.41 3.64 -8.69
C ALA A 67 -3.18 4.73 -9.75
N GLN A 68 -3.81 5.90 -9.60
CA GLN A 68 -3.74 6.99 -10.57
C GLN A 68 -2.89 8.14 -10.03
N GLU A 69 -2.29 8.89 -10.94
CA GLU A 69 -1.65 10.15 -10.61
C GLU A 69 -2.67 11.12 -10.02
N GLY A 70 -2.34 11.71 -8.86
CA GLY A 70 -3.20 12.69 -8.22
C GLY A 70 -3.43 13.90 -9.12
N THR A 71 -4.67 14.39 -9.18
CA THR A 71 -4.99 15.65 -9.85
C THR A 71 -4.85 16.83 -8.89
N ALA A 72 -4.24 17.92 -9.38
CA ALA A 72 -4.11 19.15 -8.62
C ALA A 72 -5.48 19.82 -8.45
N SER A 73 -6.13 19.61 -7.30
CA SER A 73 -7.34 20.33 -6.91
C SER A 73 -7.01 21.51 -6.01
N GLU A 74 -7.82 22.58 -6.04
CA GLU A 74 -7.63 23.76 -5.19
C GLU A 74 -7.49 23.38 -3.71
N LYS A 75 -8.36 22.47 -3.23
CA LYS A 75 -8.32 21.97 -1.84
C LYS A 75 -7.03 21.21 -1.51
N LEU A 76 -6.44 20.49 -2.47
CA LEU A 76 -5.16 19.81 -2.29
C LEU A 76 -4.02 20.83 -2.23
N LEU A 77 -3.99 21.79 -3.15
CA LEU A 77 -2.96 22.83 -3.20
C LEU A 77 -2.97 23.72 -1.94
N GLU A 78 -4.15 24.11 -1.45
CA GLU A 78 -4.29 24.82 -0.17
C GLU A 78 -3.73 24.00 1.00
N ARG A 79 -4.03 22.70 1.03
CA ARG A 79 -3.52 21.81 2.08
C ARG A 79 -1.99 21.67 2.00
N LEU A 80 -1.42 21.51 0.81
CA LEU A 80 0.02 21.44 0.60
C LEU A 80 0.71 22.74 1.04
N LYS A 81 0.12 23.89 0.69
CA LYS A 81 0.59 25.21 1.11
C LYS A 81 0.57 25.37 2.64
N ASN A 82 -0.49 24.92 3.30
CA ASN A 82 -0.61 24.96 4.77
C ASN A 82 0.43 24.07 5.48
N ILE A 83 0.94 23.05 4.78
CA ILE A 83 1.95 22.12 5.30
C ILE A 83 3.38 22.55 4.87
N GLY A 84 3.50 23.56 4.01
CA GLY A 84 4.78 24.03 3.47
C GLY A 84 5.40 23.11 2.42
N ILE A 85 4.60 22.29 1.73
CA ILE A 85 5.05 21.44 0.62
C ILE A 85 4.87 22.21 -0.69
N THR A 86 5.97 22.53 -1.36
CA THR A 86 5.99 23.28 -2.62
C THR A 86 6.43 22.43 -3.82
N ASP A 87 6.98 21.23 -3.55
CA ASP A 87 7.59 20.29 -4.48
C ASP A 87 6.74 19.02 -4.69
N TRP A 88 5.42 19.14 -4.54
CA TRP A 88 4.52 18.01 -4.76
C TRP A 88 4.50 17.60 -6.23
N THR A 89 4.91 16.36 -6.50
CA THR A 89 4.83 15.74 -7.82
C THR A 89 3.84 14.57 -7.77
N PRO A 90 2.79 14.59 -8.60
CA PRO A 90 1.89 13.45 -8.70
C PRO A 90 2.64 12.27 -9.32
N HIS A 91 2.42 11.08 -8.78
CA HIS A 91 2.93 9.82 -9.30
C HIS A 91 1.86 8.75 -9.14
N SER A 92 1.95 7.69 -9.94
CA SER A 92 1.11 6.50 -9.81
C SER A 92 1.86 5.41 -9.05
N ASN A 93 1.11 4.54 -8.36
CA ASN A 93 1.67 3.38 -7.67
C ASN A 93 1.24 2.07 -8.36
N PRO A 94 2.07 1.01 -8.31
CA PRO A 94 1.69 -0.29 -8.81
C PRO A 94 0.58 -0.88 -7.92
N VAL A 95 -0.65 -0.94 -8.45
CA VAL A 95 -1.82 -1.44 -7.74
C VAL A 95 -2.43 -2.60 -8.52
N VAL A 96 -2.72 -3.69 -7.80
CA VAL A 96 -3.52 -4.80 -8.32
C VAL A 96 -4.78 -4.87 -7.48
N VAL A 97 -5.94 -4.68 -8.11
CA VAL A 97 -7.24 -4.83 -7.43
C VAL A 97 -7.60 -6.30 -7.40
N TRP A 98 -7.80 -6.83 -6.20
CA TRP A 98 -8.20 -8.22 -5.99
C TRP A 98 -9.72 -8.27 -5.83
N ASP A 99 -10.36 -9.12 -6.62
CA ASP A 99 -11.80 -9.32 -6.62
C ASP A 99 -12.14 -10.70 -6.08
N ILE A 100 -13.01 -10.74 -5.07
CA ILE A 100 -13.50 -11.97 -4.44
C ILE A 100 -14.35 -12.78 -5.42
N PHE A 101 -15.08 -12.11 -6.30
CA PHE A 101 -15.96 -12.74 -7.29
C PHE A 101 -15.28 -12.95 -8.65
N GLY A 102 -14.12 -12.32 -8.87
CA GLY A 102 -13.34 -12.47 -10.09
C GLY A 102 -13.96 -11.82 -11.34
N GLU A 103 -14.85 -10.84 -11.16
CA GLU A 103 -15.56 -10.18 -12.27
C GLU A 103 -14.80 -8.96 -12.80
N LYS A 104 -14.19 -8.16 -11.91
CA LYS A 104 -13.63 -6.84 -12.23
C LYS A 104 -12.16 -6.69 -11.85
N GLY A 105 -11.57 -7.69 -11.20
CA GLY A 105 -10.20 -7.65 -10.69
C GLY A 105 -9.53 -9.02 -10.71
N HIS A 106 -8.31 -9.07 -10.17
CA HIS A 106 -7.57 -10.31 -10.07
C HIS A 106 -8.28 -11.27 -9.09
N PRO A 107 -8.57 -12.51 -9.48
CA PRO A 107 -9.31 -13.42 -8.61
C PRO A 107 -8.51 -13.71 -7.35
N VAL A 108 -9.17 -13.56 -6.18
CA VAL A 108 -8.56 -13.88 -4.88
C VAL A 108 -8.22 -15.37 -4.77
N ARG A 109 -8.98 -16.23 -5.48
CA ARG A 109 -8.74 -17.68 -5.54
C ARG A 109 -8.11 -18.05 -6.88
N ALA A 110 -6.91 -18.63 -6.82
CA ALA A 110 -6.33 -19.36 -7.94
C ALA A 110 -6.84 -20.81 -7.92
N THR A 111 -7.20 -21.33 -9.09
CA THR A 111 -7.52 -22.74 -9.28
C THR A 111 -6.25 -23.54 -9.61
N VAL A 112 -6.31 -24.87 -9.48
CA VAL A 112 -5.22 -25.78 -9.87
C VAL A 112 -4.81 -25.56 -11.34
N SER A 113 -5.78 -25.22 -12.19
CA SER A 113 -5.54 -24.91 -13.60
C SER A 113 -4.72 -23.63 -13.81
N ASP A 114 -4.85 -22.63 -12.93
CA ASP A 114 -4.15 -21.33 -13.05
C ASP A 114 -2.67 -21.41 -12.68
N LEU A 115 -2.32 -22.30 -11.76
CA LEU A 115 -0.93 -22.56 -11.35
C LEU A 115 -0.15 -23.30 -12.45
N GLY A 116 -0.84 -24.14 -13.21
CA GLY A 116 -0.19 -25.03 -14.17
C GLY A 116 0.70 -26.10 -13.51
N PRO A 117 1.07 -27.15 -14.26
CA PRO A 117 1.75 -28.32 -13.71
C PRO A 117 3.14 -27.99 -13.13
N LEU A 118 3.82 -26.96 -13.63
CA LEU A 118 5.16 -26.58 -13.18
C LEU A 118 5.18 -25.88 -11.80
N LEU A 119 4.28 -24.92 -11.54
CA LEU A 119 4.19 -24.30 -10.21
C LEU A 119 3.61 -25.26 -9.18
N LEU A 120 2.65 -26.12 -9.58
CA LEU A 120 2.14 -27.19 -8.73
C LEU A 120 3.22 -28.19 -8.34
N ALA A 121 4.06 -28.62 -9.29
CA ALA A 121 5.19 -29.49 -8.97
C ALA A 121 6.13 -28.82 -7.95
N ARG A 122 6.47 -27.53 -8.11
CA ARG A 122 7.31 -26.81 -7.14
C ARG A 122 6.68 -26.69 -5.76
N LEU A 123 5.37 -26.44 -5.68
CA LEU A 123 4.64 -26.35 -4.41
C LEU A 123 4.54 -27.71 -3.69
N LEU A 124 4.42 -28.80 -4.44
CA LEU A 124 4.28 -30.16 -3.91
C LEU A 124 5.63 -30.85 -3.64
N THR A 125 6.70 -30.47 -4.32
CA THR A 125 8.02 -31.09 -4.21
C THR A 125 9.17 -30.08 -4.24
N SER A 126 9.48 -29.49 -3.08
CA SER A 126 10.86 -29.13 -2.72
C SER A 126 11.07 -29.03 -1.19
N THR A 127 10.68 -30.08 -0.46
CA THR A 127 11.58 -30.62 0.56
C THR A 127 12.14 -31.91 -0.01
N THR A 128 13.15 -31.81 -0.88
CA THR A 128 14.18 -32.85 -0.85
C THR A 128 14.73 -32.79 0.57
N CYS A 129 14.20 -33.67 1.43
CA CYS A 129 14.90 -34.06 2.65
C CYS A 129 16.31 -34.40 2.19
N SER A 130 17.28 -33.54 2.53
CA SER A 130 18.68 -33.87 2.36
C SER A 130 18.89 -35.20 3.07
N PRO A 131 19.40 -36.25 2.41
CA PRO A 131 19.64 -37.54 3.05
C PRO A 131 20.91 -37.50 3.91
N ALA A 132 21.11 -36.43 4.67
CA ALA A 132 22.16 -36.33 5.67
C ALA A 132 21.50 -36.41 7.06
N CYS A 133 21.51 -37.50 7.85
CA CYS A 133 22.37 -38.69 7.87
C CYS A 133 23.86 -38.43 7.65
#